data_AF-K1SDV4-F1
#
_entry.id   AF-K1SDV4-F1
#
_cell.length_a   1.000
_cell.length_b   1.000
_cell.length_c   1.000
_cell.angle_alpha   90.00
_cell.angle_beta   90.00
_cell.angle_gamma   90.00
#
_symmetry.space_group_name_H-M   'P 1'
#
loop_
_entity.id
_entity.type
_entity.pdbx_description
1 polymer ?
#
loop_
_entity_poly.entity_id
_entity_poly.type
_entity_poly.pdbx_seq_one_letter_code
_entity_poly.pdbx_strand_id
1 'polypeptide(L)'
;MNDIVRKELLRMISWLIGIKQGFHFSLGKNYKFMKQYVPEELWERLMSTYNMDSYPHMWESFEQCMALFREVSSEVACQLDYQYPLYDEKISNYVIRQKKKYGIEDDNKLNFSIT
;
A
#
# COMPACT_ATOMS: atom_id res chain seq x y z
N MET A 1 5.46 0.66 -10.30
CA MET A 1 4.55 0.85 -9.15
C MET A 1 5.29 0.89 -7.81
N ASN A 2 6.29 0.02 -7.63
CA ASN A 2 6.96 -0.23 -6.35
C ASN A 2 7.78 0.89 -5.72
N ASP A 3 8.21 1.91 -6.44
CA ASP A 3 9.13 2.89 -5.82
C ASP A 3 8.43 4.02 -5.06
N ILE A 4 7.34 4.58 -5.58
CA ILE A 4 6.71 5.76 -4.94
C ILE A 4 5.72 5.30 -3.87
N VAL A 5 4.71 4.53 -4.25
CA VAL A 5 3.62 4.11 -3.35
C VAL A 5 4.16 3.32 -2.16
N ARG A 6 5.12 2.42 -2.39
CA ARG A 6 5.72 1.62 -1.32
C ARG A 6 6.60 2.45 -0.39
N LYS A 7 7.39 3.41 -0.91
CA LYS A 7 8.19 4.30 -0.05
C LYS A 7 7.28 5.13 0.84
N GLU A 8 6.16 5.60 0.30
CA GLU A 8 5.17 6.34 1.07
C GLU A 8 4.49 5.48 2.14
N LEU A 9 4.12 4.24 1.81
CA LEU A 9 3.60 3.29 2.78
C LEU A 9 4.61 3.00 3.90
N LEU A 10 5.86 2.70 3.56
CA LEU A 10 6.93 2.46 4.53
C LEU A 10 7.19 3.69 5.40
N ARG A 11 7.09 4.90 4.83
CA ARG A 11 7.18 6.16 5.57
C ARG A 11 6.04 6.30 6.58
N MET A 12 4.80 6.03 6.19
CA MET A 12 3.66 6.11 7.10
C MET A 12 3.75 5.08 8.23
N ILE A 13 4.17 3.84 7.91
CA ILE A 13 4.42 2.80 8.92
C ILE A 13 5.55 3.23 9.87
N SER A 14 6.60 3.88 9.36
CA SER A 14 7.67 4.40 10.22
C SER A 14 7.19 5.47 11.21
N TRP A 15 6.23 6.31 10.80
CA TRP A 15 5.61 7.28 11.69
C TRP A 15 4.77 6.58 12.76
N LEU A 16 3.99 5.57 12.38
CA LEU A 16 3.23 4.77 13.34
C LEU A 16 4.14 4.11 14.39
N ILE A 17 5.26 3.53 13.96
CA ILE A 17 6.26 2.94 14.88
C ILE A 17 6.86 4.03 15.77
N GLY A 18 7.24 5.18 15.20
CA GLY A 18 7.82 6.30 15.95
C GLY A 18 6.87 6.88 16.99
N ILE A 19 5.56 6.91 16.72
CA ILE A 19 4.54 7.31 17.69
C ILE A 19 4.41 6.27 18.81
N LYS A 20 4.41 4.97 18.49
CA LYS A 20 4.21 3.89 19.47
C LYS A 20 5.43 3.63 20.36
N GLN A 21 6.64 3.70 19.82
CA GLN A 21 7.87 3.35 20.53
C GLN A 21 8.83 4.54 20.77
N GLY A 22 8.53 5.70 20.21
CA GLY A 22 9.40 6.88 20.26
C GLY A 22 10.36 6.97 19.07
N PHE A 23 10.73 8.20 18.70
CA PHE A 23 11.60 8.50 17.55
C PHE A 23 13.11 8.33 17.85
N HIS A 24 13.46 7.56 18.90
CA HIS A 24 14.82 7.48 19.42
C HIS A 24 15.72 6.48 18.67
N PHE A 25 15.17 5.74 17.71
CA PHE A 25 15.89 4.71 16.96
C PHE A 25 15.66 4.84 15.45
N SER A 26 16.62 4.34 14.68
CA SER A 26 16.50 4.22 13.23
C SER A 26 16.00 2.83 12.87
N LEU A 27 15.08 2.75 11.90
CA LEU A 27 14.58 1.47 11.35
C LEU A 27 15.61 0.75 10.46
N GLY A 28 16.84 1.27 10.38
CA GLY A 28 17.93 0.75 9.57
C GLY A 28 17.80 1.12 8.09
N LYS A 29 18.88 0.91 7.33
CA LYS A 29 18.91 1.13 5.89
C LYS A 29 17.87 0.20 5.22
N ASN A 30 16.99 0.76 4.38
CA ASN A 30 15.87 0.05 3.74
C ASN A 30 14.88 -0.62 4.71
N TYR A 31 14.64 -0.03 5.89
CA TYR A 31 13.65 -0.53 6.85
C TYR A 31 13.90 -1.98 7.32
N LYS A 32 15.17 -2.41 7.31
CA LYS A 32 15.58 -3.78 7.68
C LYS A 32 15.06 -4.23 9.05
N PHE A 33 14.93 -3.31 10.00
CA PHE A 33 14.48 -3.61 11.36
C PHE A 33 12.97 -3.41 11.55
N MET A 34 12.25 -2.93 10.53
CA MET A 34 10.81 -2.66 10.63
C MET A 34 10.03 -3.89 11.09
N LYS A 35 10.35 -5.10 10.59
CA LYS A 35 9.71 -6.36 11.01
C LYS A 35 9.70 -6.58 12.53
N GLN A 36 10.68 -6.05 13.26
CA GLN A 36 10.78 -6.22 14.72
C GLN A 36 9.83 -5.31 15.50
N TYR A 37 9.29 -4.28 14.85
CA TYR A 37 8.53 -3.21 15.48
C TYR A 37 7.06 -3.16 15.06
N VAL A 38 6.72 -3.73 13.91
CA VAL A 38 5.33 -3.86 13.46
C VAL A 38 4.71 -5.19 13.88
N PRO A 39 3.39 -5.22 14.16
CA PRO A 39 2.66 -6.47 14.36
C PRO A 39 2.85 -7.42 13.19
N GLU A 40 2.90 -8.72 13.48
CA GLU A 40 3.10 -9.77 12.48
C GLU A 40 2.05 -9.71 11.35
N GLU A 41 0.78 -9.47 11.71
CA GLU A 41 -0.32 -9.28 10.75
C GLU A 41 -0.04 -8.13 9.76
N LEU A 42 0.46 -6.99 10.26
CA LEU A 42 0.78 -5.84 9.42
C LEU A 42 1.98 -6.13 8.52
N TRP A 43 2.95 -6.89 9.01
CA TRP A 43 4.09 -7.35 8.23
C TRP A 43 3.68 -8.32 7.11
N GLU A 44 2.79 -9.28 7.39
CA GLU A 44 2.25 -10.21 6.39
C GLU A 44 1.48 -9.47 5.31
N ARG A 45 0.61 -8.53 5.68
CA ARG A 45 -0.10 -7.66 4.73
C ARG A 45 0.84 -6.79 3.92
N LEU A 46 1.93 -6.29 4.51
CA LEU A 46 2.97 -5.59 3.75
C LEU A 46 3.64 -6.53 2.73
N MET A 47 3.96 -7.77 3.12
CA MET A 47 4.58 -8.77 2.23
C MET A 47 3.64 -9.22 1.11
N SER A 48 2.32 -9.29 1.35
CA SER A 48 1.37 -9.64 0.29
C SER A 48 1.38 -8.61 -0.85
N THR A 49 1.66 -7.33 -0.57
CA THR A 49 1.83 -6.29 -1.60
C THR A 49 3.07 -6.46 -2.51
N TYR A 50 3.93 -7.45 -2.23
CA TYR A 50 5.07 -7.79 -3.08
C TYR A 50 4.74 -8.83 -4.13
N ASN A 51 3.61 -9.53 -4.01
CA ASN A 51 3.22 -10.55 -4.96
C ASN A 51 2.70 -9.90 -6.26
N MET A 52 3.49 -9.99 -7.33
CA MET A 52 3.16 -9.44 -8.65
C MET A 52 3.29 -10.51 -9.75
N ASP A 53 3.03 -11.77 -9.39
CA ASP A 53 3.28 -12.91 -10.28
C ASP A 53 2.31 -12.96 -11.47
N SER A 54 1.19 -12.24 -11.41
CA SER A 54 0.30 -12.03 -12.56
C SER A 54 -0.44 -10.68 -12.49
N TYR A 55 -1.10 -10.28 -13.58
CA TYR A 55 -1.83 -9.01 -13.66
C TYR A 55 -2.97 -8.88 -12.60
N PRO A 56 -3.78 -9.92 -12.34
CA PRO A 56 -4.70 -9.93 -11.20
C PRO A 56 -4.01 -9.72 -9.85
N HIS A 57 -2.90 -10.44 -9.59
CA HIS A 57 -2.14 -10.30 -8.34
C HIS A 57 -1.51 -8.91 -8.19
N MET A 58 -1.10 -8.27 -9.29
CA MET A 58 -0.62 -6.89 -9.27
C MET A 58 -1.71 -5.90 -8.83
N TRP A 59 -2.94 -6.07 -9.35
CA TRP A 59 -4.07 -5.22 -8.95
C TRP A 59 -4.47 -5.45 -7.50
N GLU A 60 -4.51 -6.70 -7.07
CA GLU A 60 -4.78 -7.08 -5.68
C GLU A 60 -3.72 -6.49 -4.74
N SER A 61 -2.44 -6.64 -5.06
CA SER A 61 -1.32 -6.03 -4.32
C SER A 61 -1.44 -4.52 -4.21
N PHE A 62 -1.91 -3.85 -5.26
CA PHE A 62 -2.13 -2.41 -5.25
C PHE A 62 -3.31 -2.01 -4.35
N GLU A 63 -4.43 -2.72 -4.43
CA GLU A 63 -5.59 -2.53 -3.56
C GLU A 63 -5.23 -2.75 -2.09
N GLN A 64 -4.48 -3.81 -1.78
CA GLN A 64 -3.97 -4.08 -0.45
C GLN A 64 -3.04 -2.97 0.05
N CYS A 65 -2.15 -2.46 -0.82
CA CYS A 65 -1.24 -1.36 -0.48
C CYS A 65 -2.02 -0.07 -0.13
N MET A 66 -3.06 0.26 -0.91
CA MET A 66 -3.92 1.41 -0.64
C MET A 66 -4.74 1.24 0.64
N ALA A 67 -5.34 0.06 0.86
CA ALA A 67 -6.08 -0.25 2.06
C ALA A 67 -5.20 -0.11 3.32
N LEU A 68 -3.99 -0.68 3.26
CA LEU A 68 -3.03 -0.59 4.36
C LEU A 68 -2.57 0.85 4.60
N PHE A 69 -2.35 1.63 3.53
CA PHE A 69 -1.98 3.04 3.67
C PHE A 69 -3.07 3.85 4.39
N ARG A 70 -4.35 3.64 4.04
CA ARG A 70 -5.50 4.32 4.68
C ARG A 70 -5.58 4.01 6.16
N GLU A 71 -5.43 2.75 6.52
CA GLU A 71 -5.47 2.29 7.90
C GLU A 71 -4.36 2.93 8.74
N VAL A 72 -3.11 2.82 8.28
CA VAL A 72 -1.95 3.38 9.00
C VAL A 72 -2.04 4.90 9.08
N SER A 73 -2.42 5.59 7.99
CA SER A 73 -2.53 7.06 8.00
C SER A 73 -3.69 7.56 8.86
N SER A 74 -4.81 6.83 8.92
CA SER A 74 -5.92 7.13 9.83
C SER A 74 -5.50 6.94 11.30
N GLU A 75 -4.76 5.87 11.60
CA GLU A 75 -4.25 5.63 12.95
C GLU A 75 -3.24 6.71 13.37
N VAL A 76 -2.30 7.05 12.49
CA VAL A 76 -1.32 8.13 12.73
C VAL A 76 -2.01 9.48 12.94
N ALA A 77 -3.03 9.81 12.12
CA ALA A 77 -3.79 11.04 12.27
C ALA A 77 -4.52 11.10 13.61
N CYS A 78 -5.16 10.00 14.02
CA CYS A 78 -5.85 9.87 15.31
C CYS A 78 -4.87 10.06 16.49
N GLN A 79 -3.71 9.41 16.45
CA GLN A 79 -2.71 9.48 17.52
C GLN A 79 -2.06 10.87 17.65
N LEU A 80 -2.00 11.63 16.56
CA LEU A 80 -1.42 12.99 16.53
C LEU A 80 -2.47 14.10 16.62
N ASP A 81 -3.75 13.76 16.83
CA ASP A 81 -4.89 14.69 16.87
C ASP A 81 -5.02 15.55 15.59
N TYR A 82 -4.62 14.98 14.45
CA TYR A 82 -4.80 15.59 13.13
C TYR A 82 -6.09 15.12 12.46
N GLN A 83 -6.74 16.01 11.72
CA GLN A 83 -7.86 15.61 10.88
C GLN A 83 -7.37 14.77 9.69
N TYR A 84 -7.88 13.55 9.59
CA TYR A 84 -7.66 12.70 8.43
C TYR A 84 -8.30 13.36 7.20
N PRO A 85 -7.54 13.72 6.16
CA PRO A 85 -8.11 14.41 5.02
C PRO A 85 -8.97 13.45 4.18
N LEU A 86 -10.12 13.94 3.71
CA LEU A 86 -11.04 13.23 2.81
C LEU A 86 -10.49 13.13 1.36
N TYR A 87 -9.22 12.74 1.20
CA TYR A 87 -8.66 12.43 -0.13
C TYR A 87 -9.12 11.05 -0.64
N ASP A 88 -9.67 10.22 0.25
CA ASP A 88 -9.87 8.81 -0.02
C ASP A 88 -10.90 8.52 -1.10
N GLU A 89 -12.01 9.28 -1.12
CA GLU A 89 -13.04 9.14 -2.15
C GLU A 89 -12.50 9.49 -3.55
N LYS A 90 -11.69 10.55 -3.63
CA LYS A 90 -11.12 11.01 -4.91
C LYS A 90 -10.13 9.99 -5.47
N ILE A 91 -9.28 9.43 -4.61
CA ILE A 91 -8.32 8.40 -4.99
C ILE A 91 -9.04 7.10 -5.37
N SER A 92 -10.00 6.64 -4.56
CA SER A 92 -10.79 5.42 -4.82
C SER A 92 -11.47 5.47 -6.19
N ASN A 93 -12.13 6.59 -6.50
CA ASN A 93 -12.82 6.77 -7.78
C ASN A 93 -11.85 6.79 -8.96
N TYR A 94 -10.68 7.42 -8.80
CA TYR A 94 -9.64 7.40 -9.82
C TYR A 94 -9.14 5.99 -10.09
N VAL A 95 -8.86 5.24 -9.03
CA VAL A 95 -8.36 3.85 -9.06
C VAL A 95 -9.36 2.92 -9.73
N ILE A 96 -10.64 2.98 -9.35
CA ILE A 96 -11.72 2.20 -9.99
C ILE A 96 -11.80 2.52 -11.48
N ARG A 97 -11.68 3.81 -11.85
CA ARG A 97 -11.68 4.23 -13.26
C ARG A 97 -10.49 3.66 -14.03
N GLN A 98 -9.28 3.63 -13.44
CA GLN A 98 -8.13 3.00 -14.08
C GLN A 98 -8.30 1.48 -14.18
N LYS A 99 -8.82 0.83 -13.14
CA LYS A 99 -9.11 -0.61 -13.15
C LYS A 99 -10.09 -0.97 -14.26
N LYS A 100 -11.15 -0.19 -14.45
CA LYS A 100 -12.11 -0.40 -15.53
C LYS A 100 -11.50 -0.19 -16.92
N LYS A 101 -10.58 0.77 -17.06
CA LYS A 101 -9.93 1.09 -18.33
C LYS A 101 -8.90 0.03 -18.75
N TYR A 102 -8.12 -0.50 -17.81
CA TYR A 102 -7.00 -1.40 -18.11
C TYR A 102 -7.24 -2.86 -17.70
N GLY A 103 -8.21 -3.13 -16.82
CA GLY A 103 -8.49 -4.47 -16.28
C GLY A 103 -9.53 -5.29 -17.06
N ILE A 104 -10.08 -4.78 -18.17
CA ILE A 104 -11.07 -5.49 -19.00
C ILE A 104 -10.58 -5.72 -20.44
N GLU A 105 -9.56 -4.98 -20.93
CA GLU A 105 -9.18 -5.03 -22.35
C GLU A 105 -8.11 -6.07 -22.71
N ASP A 106 -7.33 -6.61 -21.77
CA ASP A 106 -6.22 -7.53 -22.12
C ASP A 106 -6.61 -9.02 -22.18
N ASP A 107 -7.74 -9.45 -21.60
CA ASP A 107 -8.24 -10.83 -21.80
C ASP A 107 -8.75 -11.06 -23.23
N ASN A 108 -9.12 -10.00 -23.96
CA ASN A 108 -9.56 -10.10 -25.36
C ASN A 108 -8.43 -9.90 -26.38
N LYS A 109 -7.23 -9.50 -25.98
CA LYS A 109 -6.09 -9.35 -26.90
C LYS A 109 -5.24 -10.61 -27.05
N LEU A 110 -5.25 -11.52 -26.08
CA LEU A 110 -4.57 -12.81 -26.23
C LEU A 110 -5.32 -13.79 -27.15
N ASN A 111 -6.65 -13.66 -27.29
CA ASN A 111 -7.43 -14.54 -28.18
C ASN A 111 -7.46 -14.10 -29.65
N PHE A 112 -7.02 -12.89 -29.98
CA PHE A 112 -6.98 -12.39 -31.37
C PHE A 112 -5.59 -12.47 -32.02
N SER A 113 -4.58 -13.01 -31.32
CA SER A 113 -3.22 -13.21 -31.88
C SER A 113 -2.90 -14.67 -32.23
N ILE A 114 -3.88 -15.58 -32.14
CA ILE A 114 -3.71 -17.02 -32.46
C ILE A 114 -4.76 -17.52 -33.48
N THR A 115 -5.36 -16.63 -34.28
CA THR A 115 -6.12 -17.00 -35.48
C THR A 115 -5.38 -16.48 -36.71
#